data_AF-D8PAV8-F1
#
_entry.id   AF-D8PAV8-F1
#
_cell.length_a   1.000
_cell.length_b   1.000
_cell.length_c   1.000
_cell.angle_alpha   90.00
_cell.angle_beta   90.00
_cell.angle_gamma   90.00
#
_symmetry.space_group_name_H-M   'P 1'
#
loop_
_entity.id
_entity.type
_entity.pdbx_description
1 polymer ?
#
loop_
_entity_poly.entity_id
_entity_poly.type
_entity_poly.pdbx_seq_one_letter_code
_entity_poly.pdbx_strand_id
1 'polypeptide(L)'
;MRMLRIASILVFASLAACTTPPEVKQALAAKDRAYTENEQLMQQYRELVGNINSRHVQWFRYVQTRLKLDLALQWATTNPRLTDISDATLADDDAEVLGPDVLAVINAMRLKSLPERKGGNGQPVFLAGSGDMSHLIQQIPELISRIEQRVASDSKAPQALDLTAFDQYRNNVEALRRINGIIKQYLDIDVTLSRNDTQSLADALRTVRR
;
A
#
# COMPACT_ATOMS: atom_id res chain seq x y z
N MET A 1 21.04 68.04 -34.37
CA MET A 1 19.75 67.31 -34.38
C MET A 1 19.86 65.76 -34.39
N ARG A 2 20.99 65.14 -34.78
CA ARG A 2 21.15 63.66 -34.74
C ARG A 2 21.49 63.08 -33.36
N MET A 3 22.20 63.80 -32.49
CA MET A 3 22.51 63.32 -31.13
C MET A 3 21.30 63.32 -30.19
N LEU A 4 20.31 64.20 -30.40
CA LEU A 4 19.09 64.21 -29.60
C LEU A 4 18.24 62.95 -29.84
N ARG A 5 18.22 62.42 -31.07
CA ARG A 5 17.47 61.20 -31.41
C ARG A 5 18.08 59.92 -30.85
N ILE A 6 19.41 59.87 -30.72
CA ILE A 6 20.10 58.71 -30.13
C ILE A 6 19.91 58.69 -28.61
N ALA A 7 19.93 59.86 -27.96
CA ALA A 7 19.60 59.98 -26.54
C ALA A 7 18.15 59.56 -26.25
N SER A 8 17.19 59.91 -27.11
CA SER A 8 15.79 59.50 -26.95
C SER A 8 15.59 57.99 -27.11
N ILE A 9 16.29 57.33 -28.04
CA ILE A 9 16.20 55.88 -28.26
C ILE A 9 16.87 55.10 -27.12
N LEU A 10 17.98 55.61 -26.57
CA LEU A 10 18.62 55.01 -25.39
C LEU A 10 17.75 55.13 -24.14
N VAL A 11 17.04 56.26 -23.96
CA VAL A 11 16.11 56.48 -22.84
C VAL A 11 14.86 55.59 -22.94
N PHE A 12 14.31 55.40 -24.15
CA PHE A 12 13.21 54.45 -24.36
C PHE A 12 13.64 52.99 -24.18
N ALA A 13 14.88 52.63 -24.56
CA ALA A 13 15.43 51.29 -24.32
C ALA A 13 15.72 51.03 -22.82
N SER A 14 16.09 52.06 -22.04
CA SER A 14 16.25 51.94 -20.59
C SER A 14 14.93 51.91 -19.81
N LEU A 15 13.83 52.41 -20.39
CA LEU A 15 12.49 52.39 -19.78
C LEU A 15 11.69 51.11 -20.11
N ALA A 16 12.14 50.31 -21.09
CA ALA A 16 11.59 49.00 -21.40
C ALA A 16 12.22 47.87 -20.55
N ALA A 17 13.10 48.19 -19.59
CA ALA A 17 13.85 47.23 -18.79
C ALA A 17 13.15 46.76 -17.50
N CYS A 18 11.88 47.10 -17.27
CA CYS A 18 11.19 46.85 -15.99
C CYS A 18 9.77 46.27 -16.13
N THR A 19 9.43 45.58 -17.22
CA THR A 19 8.14 44.88 -17.26
C THR A 19 8.35 43.44 -17.70
N THR A 20 8.23 42.54 -16.73
CA THR A 20 8.13 41.11 -17.00
C THR A 20 7.02 40.86 -18.03
N PRO A 21 7.28 40.16 -19.15
CA PRO A 21 6.25 39.87 -20.14
C PRO A 21 5.06 39.13 -19.52
N PRO A 22 3.80 39.51 -19.83
CA PRO A 22 2.60 38.91 -19.25
C PRO A 22 2.53 37.39 -19.48
N GLU A 23 3.12 36.89 -20.57
CA GLU A 23 3.23 35.47 -20.88
C GLU A 23 4.02 34.70 -19.81
N VAL A 24 5.06 35.31 -19.24
CA VAL A 24 5.88 34.70 -18.18
C VAL A 24 5.07 34.62 -16.87
N LYS A 25 4.30 35.67 -16.55
CA LYS A 25 3.41 35.67 -15.37
C LYS A 25 2.30 34.63 -15.51
N GLN A 26 1.72 34.50 -16.71
CA GLN A 26 0.71 33.48 -17.01
C GLN A 26 1.28 32.07 -16.95
N ALA A 27 2.48 31.84 -17.51
CA ALA A 27 3.15 30.55 -17.43
C ALA A 27 3.45 30.14 -15.98
N LEU A 28 3.87 31.10 -15.15
CA LEU A 28 4.13 30.88 -13.73
C LEU A 28 2.86 30.50 -12.96
N ALA A 29 1.75 31.20 -13.22
CA ALA A 29 0.44 30.90 -12.64
C ALA A 29 -0.09 29.54 -13.11
N ALA A 30 0.10 29.21 -14.40
CA ALA A 30 -0.26 27.90 -14.94
C ALA A 30 0.57 26.78 -14.31
N LYS A 31 1.86 26.99 -14.05
CA LYS A 31 2.72 26.04 -13.34
C LYS A 31 2.29 25.82 -11.89
N ASP A 32 1.92 26.88 -11.16
CA ASP A 32 1.42 26.74 -9.78
C ASP A 32 0.10 25.96 -9.71
N ARG A 33 -0.79 26.21 -10.67
CA ARG A 33 -2.02 25.45 -10.85
C ARG A 33 -1.73 23.97 -11.14
N ALA A 34 -0.81 23.70 -12.07
CA ALA A 34 -0.40 22.34 -12.41
C ALA A 34 0.24 21.60 -11.22
N TYR A 35 1.01 22.29 -10.37
CA TYR A 35 1.54 21.69 -9.13
C TYR A 35 0.42 21.31 -8.16
N THR A 36 -0.60 22.17 -8.01
CA THR A 36 -1.75 21.91 -7.15
C THR A 36 -2.57 20.72 -7.66
N GLU A 37 -2.86 20.67 -8.97
CA GLU A 37 -3.59 19.56 -9.58
C GLU A 37 -2.82 18.23 -9.50
N ASN A 38 -1.50 18.27 -9.72
CA ASN A 38 -0.64 17.10 -9.57
C ASN A 38 -0.56 16.60 -8.11
N GLU A 39 -0.52 17.50 -7.14
CA GLU A 39 -0.57 17.14 -5.71
C GLU A 39 -1.88 16.41 -5.37
N GLN A 40 -3.01 16.94 -5.84
CA GLN A 40 -4.32 16.31 -5.67
C GLN A 40 -4.39 14.92 -6.31
N LEU A 41 -3.89 14.77 -7.55
CA LEU A 41 -3.84 13.47 -8.23
C LEU A 41 -3.00 12.45 -7.44
N MET A 42 -1.85 12.87 -6.93
CA MET A 42 -0.98 11.98 -6.17
C MET A 42 -1.57 11.60 -4.80
N GLN A 43 -2.34 12.50 -4.18
CA GLN A 43 -3.10 12.15 -2.98
C GLN A 43 -4.19 11.11 -3.28
N GLN A 44 -4.97 11.30 -4.36
CA GLN A 44 -5.97 10.31 -4.79
C GLN A 44 -5.32 8.96 -5.11
N TYR A 45 -4.16 8.95 -5.75
CA TYR A 45 -3.44 7.73 -6.05
C TYR A 45 -2.94 7.03 -4.76
N ARG A 46 -2.44 7.79 -3.78
CA ARG A 46 -2.05 7.25 -2.46
C ARG A 46 -3.23 6.54 -1.79
N GLU A 47 -4.40 7.18 -1.77
CA GLU A 47 -5.63 6.62 -1.21
C GLU A 47 -6.08 5.37 -1.96
N LEU A 48 -6.03 5.39 -3.29
CA LEU A 48 -6.37 4.23 -4.12
C LEU A 48 -5.48 3.02 -3.82
N VAL A 49 -4.16 3.21 -3.78
CA VAL A 49 -3.22 2.12 -3.47
C VAL A 49 -3.47 1.59 -2.05
N GLY A 50 -3.71 2.48 -1.08
CA GLY A 50 -4.09 2.09 0.28
C GLY A 50 -5.36 1.23 0.32
N ASN A 51 -6.40 1.65 -0.39
CA ASN A 51 -7.68 0.96 -0.47
C ASN A 51 -7.57 -0.40 -1.17
N ILE A 52 -6.86 -0.48 -2.29
CA ILE A 52 -6.63 -1.74 -3.01
C ILE A 52 -5.87 -2.73 -2.13
N ASN A 53 -4.80 -2.28 -1.46
CA ASN A 53 -4.01 -3.14 -0.58
C ASN A 53 -4.86 -3.67 0.59
N SER A 54 -5.64 -2.81 1.24
CA SER A 54 -6.56 -3.21 2.32
C SER A 54 -7.60 -4.22 1.84
N ARG A 55 -8.24 -3.96 0.70
CA ARG A 55 -9.23 -4.87 0.11
C ARG A 55 -8.60 -6.21 -0.27
N HIS A 56 -7.39 -6.21 -0.80
CA HIS A 56 -6.67 -7.44 -1.13
C HIS A 56 -6.42 -8.29 0.12
N VAL A 57 -5.98 -7.68 1.23
CA VAL A 57 -5.79 -8.39 2.50
C VAL A 57 -7.11 -8.98 3.02
N GLN A 58 -8.20 -8.21 2.98
CA GLN A 58 -9.52 -8.70 3.40
C GLN A 58 -9.99 -9.88 2.52
N TRP A 59 -9.85 -9.74 1.21
CA TRP A 59 -10.20 -10.80 0.25
C TRP A 59 -9.35 -12.06 0.48
N PHE A 60 -8.04 -11.89 0.63
CA PHE A 60 -7.13 -12.98 0.92
C PHE A 60 -7.53 -13.72 2.21
N ARG A 61 -7.78 -12.99 3.30
CA ARG A 61 -8.25 -13.58 4.56
C ARG A 61 -9.54 -14.34 4.37
N TYR A 62 -10.53 -13.75 3.70
CA TYR A 62 -11.81 -14.41 3.43
C TYR A 62 -11.64 -15.73 2.66
N VAL A 63 -10.87 -15.72 1.57
CA VAL A 63 -10.61 -16.91 0.75
C VAL A 63 -9.85 -17.97 1.55
N GLN A 64 -8.79 -17.57 2.27
CA GLN A 64 -7.99 -18.50 3.07
C GLN A 64 -8.78 -19.12 4.21
N THR A 65 -9.59 -18.33 4.93
CA THR A 65 -10.46 -18.85 6.00
C THR A 65 -11.42 -19.90 5.43
N ARG A 66 -12.02 -19.63 4.27
CA ARG A 66 -12.98 -20.56 3.66
C ARG A 66 -12.31 -21.85 3.17
N LEU A 67 -11.14 -21.75 2.54
CA LEU A 67 -10.38 -22.93 2.09
C LEU A 67 -9.92 -23.80 3.25
N LYS A 68 -9.38 -23.19 4.31
CA LYS A 68 -8.95 -23.93 5.51
C LYS A 68 -10.12 -24.54 6.28
N LEU A 69 -11.26 -23.83 6.34
CA LEU A 69 -12.48 -24.37 6.96
C LEU A 69 -13.02 -25.57 6.19
N ASP A 70 -13.05 -25.49 4.86
CA ASP A 70 -13.46 -26.62 4.02
C ASP A 70 -12.53 -27.82 4.23
N LEU A 71 -11.21 -27.61 4.18
CA LEU A 71 -10.22 -28.66 4.42
C LEU A 71 -10.36 -29.29 5.82
N ALA A 72 -10.54 -28.46 6.85
CA ALA A 72 -10.75 -28.93 8.21
C ALA A 72 -12.02 -29.77 8.36
N LEU A 73 -13.12 -29.33 7.75
CA LEU A 73 -14.39 -30.06 7.75
C LEU A 73 -14.30 -31.36 6.95
N GLN A 74 -13.59 -31.37 5.82
CA GLN A 74 -13.31 -32.60 5.07
C GLN A 74 -12.59 -33.61 5.95
N TRP A 75 -11.54 -33.20 6.67
CA TRP A 75 -10.83 -34.08 7.60
C TRP A 75 -11.63 -34.48 8.85
N ALA A 76 -12.61 -33.68 9.27
CA ALA A 76 -13.46 -34.01 10.40
C ALA A 76 -14.62 -34.95 10.03
N THR A 77 -15.12 -34.88 8.79
CA THR A 77 -16.35 -35.58 8.38
C THR A 77 -16.12 -36.71 7.38
N THR A 78 -14.98 -36.68 6.67
CA THR A 78 -14.65 -37.63 5.61
C THR A 78 -13.24 -38.18 5.80
N ASN A 79 -12.83 -39.04 4.86
CA ASN A 79 -11.48 -39.56 4.79
C ASN A 79 -10.85 -39.18 3.43
N PRO A 80 -10.34 -37.95 3.27
CA PRO A 80 -9.82 -37.47 2.00
C PRO A 80 -8.66 -38.36 1.51
N ARG A 81 -8.62 -38.53 0.18
CA ARG A 81 -7.64 -39.34 -0.56
C ARG A 81 -7.44 -38.73 -1.96
N LEU A 82 -6.22 -38.79 -2.47
CA LEU A 82 -5.87 -38.38 -3.83
C LEU A 82 -5.19 -39.56 -4.54
N THR A 83 -5.45 -39.74 -5.84
CA THR A 83 -5.01 -40.93 -6.60
C THR A 83 -3.49 -41.04 -6.77
N ASP A 84 -2.77 -39.93 -6.68
CA ASP A 84 -1.34 -39.85 -7.00
C ASP A 84 -0.47 -39.37 -5.82
N ILE A 85 -1.07 -39.15 -4.64
CA ILE A 85 -0.38 -38.68 -3.44
C ILE A 85 -0.59 -39.71 -2.33
N SER A 86 0.49 -40.08 -1.65
CA SER A 86 0.40 -41.02 -0.53
C SER A 86 -0.43 -40.42 0.60
N ASP A 87 -1.20 -41.26 1.31
CA ASP A 87 -2.02 -40.81 2.44
C ASP A 87 -1.19 -40.09 3.51
N ALA A 88 0.07 -40.49 3.71
CA ALA A 88 0.98 -39.88 4.68
C ALA A 88 1.43 -38.49 4.24
N THR A 89 1.79 -38.33 2.96
CA THR A 89 2.15 -37.03 2.38
C THR A 89 0.97 -36.07 2.44
N LEU A 90 -0.22 -36.52 2.04
CA LEU A 90 -1.43 -35.70 2.10
C LEU A 90 -1.74 -35.26 3.53
N ALA A 91 -1.63 -36.17 4.50
CA ALA A 91 -1.88 -35.85 5.91
C ALA A 91 -0.88 -34.82 6.46
N ASP A 92 0.40 -34.94 6.12
CA ASP A 92 1.44 -33.99 6.56
C ASP A 92 1.26 -32.62 5.92
N ASP A 93 1.04 -32.56 4.60
CA ASP A 93 0.85 -31.31 3.86
C ASP A 93 -0.37 -30.54 4.39
N ASP A 94 -1.50 -31.23 4.57
CA ASP A 94 -2.73 -30.61 5.09
C ASP A 94 -2.57 -30.20 6.57
N ALA A 95 -1.84 -30.98 7.35
CA ALA A 95 -1.54 -30.64 8.75
C ALA A 95 -0.64 -29.41 8.88
N GLU A 96 0.33 -29.24 7.98
CA GLU A 96 1.16 -28.04 7.92
C GLU A 96 0.30 -26.81 7.58
N VAL A 97 -0.60 -26.95 6.60
CA VAL A 97 -1.52 -25.89 6.20
C VAL A 97 -2.47 -25.49 7.34
N LEU A 98 -3.05 -26.46 8.05
CA LEU A 98 -4.03 -26.22 9.11
C LEU A 98 -3.38 -25.77 10.43
N GLY A 99 -2.26 -26.38 10.79
CA GLY A 99 -1.56 -26.10 12.04
C GLY A 99 -2.07 -26.85 13.27
N PRO A 100 -1.27 -26.85 14.34
CA PRO A 100 -1.53 -27.66 15.53
C PRO A 100 -2.84 -27.30 16.24
N ASP A 101 -3.16 -26.01 16.36
CA ASP A 101 -4.37 -25.57 17.07
C ASP A 101 -5.65 -26.00 16.35
N VAL A 102 -5.66 -25.92 15.01
CA VAL A 102 -6.80 -26.34 14.19
C VAL A 102 -6.90 -27.87 14.19
N LEU A 103 -5.77 -28.58 14.10
CA LEU A 103 -5.73 -30.05 14.19
C LEU A 103 -6.26 -30.57 15.53
N ALA A 104 -5.97 -29.89 16.64
CA ALA A 104 -6.51 -30.26 17.94
C ALA A 104 -8.05 -30.25 17.95
N VAL A 105 -8.66 -29.21 17.38
CA VAL A 105 -10.13 -29.12 17.27
C VAL A 105 -10.68 -30.18 16.32
N ILE A 106 -10.05 -30.38 15.16
CA ILE A 106 -10.45 -31.42 14.19
C ILE A 106 -10.46 -32.79 14.87
N ASN A 107 -9.37 -33.14 15.55
CA ASN A 107 -9.22 -34.44 16.22
C ASN A 107 -10.25 -34.65 17.34
N ALA A 108 -10.67 -33.59 18.03
CA ALA A 108 -11.73 -33.66 19.03
C ALA A 108 -13.12 -33.90 18.42
N MET A 109 -13.40 -33.31 17.25
CA MET A 109 -14.73 -33.32 16.63
C MET A 109 -14.93 -34.35 15.51
N ARG A 110 -13.87 -35.06 15.12
CA ARG A 110 -13.86 -35.99 13.99
C ARG A 110 -14.88 -37.12 14.16
N LEU A 111 -15.68 -37.37 13.13
CA LEU A 111 -16.78 -38.33 13.16
C LEU A 111 -16.31 -39.76 13.43
N LYS A 112 -17.10 -40.50 14.21
CA LYS A 112 -16.92 -41.93 14.45
C LYS A 112 -16.79 -42.69 13.13
N SER A 113 -15.99 -43.76 13.14
CA SER A 113 -15.68 -44.61 11.98
C SER A 113 -14.64 -44.06 11.00
N LEU A 114 -14.13 -42.85 11.19
CA LEU A 114 -12.98 -42.37 10.43
C LEU A 114 -11.69 -42.97 10.99
N PRO A 115 -10.83 -43.57 10.14
CA PRO A 115 -9.58 -44.17 10.60
C PRO A 115 -8.57 -43.10 11.03
N GLU A 116 -7.60 -43.51 11.85
CA GLU A 116 -6.41 -42.69 12.08
C GLU A 116 -5.61 -42.51 10.78
N ARG A 117 -4.99 -41.34 10.62
CA ARG A 117 -4.03 -41.07 9.55
C ARG A 117 -2.69 -40.72 10.14
N LYS A 118 -1.66 -41.40 9.65
CA LYS A 118 -0.27 -41.22 10.06
C LYS A 118 0.45 -40.35 9.07
N GLY A 119 1.32 -39.50 9.58
CA GLY A 119 2.27 -38.74 8.78
C GLY A 119 3.42 -39.61 8.28
N GLY A 120 4.36 -38.99 7.56
CA GLY A 120 5.57 -39.64 7.04
C GLY A 120 6.49 -40.18 8.14
N ASN A 121 6.38 -39.66 9.36
CA ASN A 121 7.08 -40.15 10.55
C ASN A 121 6.40 -41.35 11.24
N GLY A 122 5.26 -41.81 10.73
CA GLY A 122 4.46 -42.89 11.30
C GLY A 122 3.66 -42.52 12.55
N GLN A 123 3.71 -41.26 13.01
CA GLN A 123 2.89 -40.76 14.11
C GLN A 123 1.51 -40.35 13.60
N PRO A 124 0.45 -40.53 14.41
CA PRO A 124 -0.89 -40.12 14.02
C PRO A 124 -0.99 -38.59 13.99
N VAL A 125 -1.30 -38.05 12.81
CA VAL A 125 -1.55 -36.63 12.57
C VAL A 125 -3.03 -36.35 12.76
N PHE A 126 -3.87 -37.19 12.16
CA PHE A 126 -5.30 -37.22 12.43
C PHE A 126 -5.67 -38.47 13.21
N LEU A 127 -6.30 -38.29 14.36
CA LEU A 127 -6.69 -39.39 15.23
C LEU A 127 -7.88 -40.17 14.64
N ALA A 128 -8.08 -41.38 15.11
CA ALA A 128 -9.32 -42.11 14.84
C ALA A 128 -10.51 -41.32 15.40
N GLY A 129 -11.57 -41.20 14.60
CA GLY A 129 -12.71 -40.38 14.97
C GLY A 129 -13.55 -41.01 16.08
N SER A 130 -13.95 -40.19 17.06
CA SER A 130 -14.79 -40.57 18.20
C SER A 130 -16.06 -39.73 18.34
N GLY A 131 -16.18 -38.62 17.59
CA GLY A 131 -17.29 -37.68 17.67
C GLY A 131 -18.54 -38.13 16.91
N ASP A 132 -19.66 -37.49 17.22
CA ASP A 132 -20.90 -37.59 16.44
C ASP A 132 -21.25 -36.23 15.80
N MET A 133 -22.33 -36.21 15.01
CA MET A 133 -22.74 -34.99 14.30
C MET A 133 -23.13 -33.85 15.26
N SER A 134 -23.69 -34.18 16.42
CA SER A 134 -24.09 -33.18 17.42
C SER A 134 -22.86 -32.51 18.03
N HIS A 135 -21.86 -33.30 18.41
CA HIS A 135 -20.60 -32.78 18.93
C HIS A 135 -19.85 -31.96 17.87
N LEU A 136 -19.85 -32.42 16.62
CA LEU A 136 -19.26 -31.68 15.52
C LEU A 136 -19.87 -30.29 15.38
N ILE A 137 -21.20 -30.19 15.32
CA ILE A 137 -21.90 -28.90 15.20
C ILE A 137 -21.56 -27.96 16.38
N GLN A 138 -21.42 -28.50 17.59
CA GLN A 138 -21.05 -27.71 18.77
C GLN A 138 -19.61 -27.17 18.70
N GLN A 139 -18.70 -27.85 17.99
CA GLN A 139 -17.29 -27.45 17.86
C GLN A 139 -17.03 -26.51 16.67
N ILE A 140 -17.98 -26.36 15.73
CA ILE A 140 -17.82 -25.48 14.56
C ILE A 140 -17.39 -24.04 14.95
N PRO A 141 -17.99 -23.38 15.96
CA PRO A 141 -17.58 -22.02 16.33
C PRO A 141 -16.12 -21.92 16.77
N GLU A 142 -15.63 -22.91 17.55
CA GLU A 142 -14.23 -22.96 17.98
C GLU A 142 -13.31 -23.22 16.78
N LEU A 143 -13.71 -24.12 15.87
CA LEU A 143 -12.95 -24.38 14.64
C LEU A 143 -12.79 -23.11 13.79
N ILE A 144 -13.87 -22.35 13.60
CA ILE A 144 -13.84 -21.08 12.87
C ILE A 144 -12.86 -20.11 13.54
N SER A 145 -12.96 -19.94 14.87
CA SER A 145 -12.08 -19.05 15.64
C SER A 145 -10.59 -19.41 15.47
N ARG A 146 -10.22 -20.69 15.56
CA ARG A 146 -8.83 -21.14 15.37
C ARG A 146 -8.33 -20.94 13.95
N ILE A 147 -9.18 -21.15 12.95
CA ILE A 147 -8.82 -20.92 11.55
C ILE A 147 -8.62 -19.44 11.29
N GLU A 148 -9.49 -18.56 11.81
CA GLU A 148 -9.33 -17.12 11.68
C GLU A 148 -8.02 -16.63 12.31
N GLN A 149 -7.66 -17.16 13.50
CA GLN A 149 -6.38 -16.88 14.14
C GLN A 149 -5.19 -17.35 13.30
N ARG A 150 -5.26 -18.58 12.74
CA ARG A 150 -4.21 -19.12 11.87
C ARG A 150 -4.05 -18.31 10.58
N VAL A 151 -5.16 -17.92 9.95
CA VAL A 151 -5.13 -17.08 8.75
C VAL A 151 -4.58 -15.69 9.09
N ALA A 152 -4.90 -15.14 10.26
CA ALA A 152 -4.34 -13.89 10.72
C ALA A 152 -2.82 -13.96 10.96
N SER A 153 -2.28 -15.09 11.44
CA SER A 153 -0.83 -15.28 11.60
C SER A 153 -0.12 -15.54 10.26
N ASP A 154 -0.76 -16.28 9.34
CA ASP A 154 -0.19 -16.62 8.03
C ASP A 154 -0.25 -15.47 7.03
N SER A 155 -1.27 -14.60 7.17
CA SER A 155 -1.28 -13.33 6.47
C SER A 155 -0.17 -12.47 7.06
N LYS A 156 1.05 -12.64 6.53
CA LYS A 156 2.18 -11.72 6.70
C LYS A 156 1.57 -10.34 6.78
N ALA A 157 1.77 -9.64 7.90
CA ALA A 157 1.41 -8.23 8.02
C ALA A 157 1.84 -7.61 6.69
N PRO A 158 0.90 -7.06 5.88
CA PRO A 158 1.25 -6.55 4.57
C PRO A 158 2.47 -5.68 4.80
N GLN A 159 3.60 -5.98 4.14
CA GLN A 159 4.79 -5.13 4.23
C GLN A 159 4.27 -3.71 4.18
N ALA A 160 4.40 -3.00 5.31
CA ALA A 160 3.61 -1.80 5.56
C ALA A 160 3.70 -0.96 4.31
N LEU A 161 2.57 -0.81 3.60
CA LEU A 161 2.55 -0.30 2.23
C LEU A 161 3.46 0.93 2.20
N ASP A 162 4.56 0.84 1.46
CA ASP A 162 5.58 1.88 1.53
C ASP A 162 5.08 3.10 0.77
N LEU A 163 4.64 4.11 1.53
CA LEU A 163 4.11 5.35 1.00
C LEU A 163 5.16 6.47 1.00
N THR A 164 6.43 6.18 1.32
CA THR A 164 7.49 7.18 1.42
C THR A 164 7.72 7.94 0.12
N ALA A 165 7.56 7.29 -1.03
CA ALA A 165 7.65 7.93 -2.34
C ALA A 165 6.58 9.03 -2.54
N PHE A 166 5.37 8.84 -2.00
CA PHE A 166 4.32 9.87 -2.04
C PHE A 166 4.67 11.06 -1.15
N ASP A 167 5.25 10.80 0.02
CA ASP A 167 5.69 11.84 0.95
C ASP A 167 6.85 12.66 0.36
N GLN A 168 7.83 12.00 -0.27
CA GLN A 168 8.92 12.66 -1.00
C GLN A 168 8.38 13.51 -2.16
N TYR A 169 7.45 12.98 -2.94
CA TYR A 169 6.83 13.73 -4.04
C TYR A 169 6.13 15.00 -3.55
N ARG A 170 5.31 14.91 -2.49
CA ARG A 170 4.65 16.09 -1.89
C ARG A 170 5.67 17.14 -1.47
N ASN A 171 6.73 16.73 -0.76
CA ASN A 171 7.78 17.64 -0.30
C ASN A 171 8.47 18.37 -1.48
N ASN A 172 8.71 17.65 -2.57
CA ASN A 172 9.31 18.22 -3.78
C ASN A 172 8.35 19.20 -4.47
N VAL A 173 7.06 18.89 -4.56
CA VAL A 173 6.07 19.81 -5.12
C VAL A 173 5.92 21.06 -4.26
N GLU A 174 5.89 20.94 -2.93
CA GLU A 174 5.88 22.09 -2.03
C GLU A 174 7.11 23.00 -2.24
N ALA A 175 8.30 22.41 -2.37
CA ALA A 175 9.52 23.16 -2.63
C ALA A 175 9.46 23.89 -3.98
N LEU A 176 8.95 23.24 -5.03
CA LEU A 176 8.74 23.87 -6.34
C LEU A 176 7.72 25.01 -6.28
N ARG A 177 6.63 24.86 -5.52
CA ARG A 177 5.64 25.94 -5.31
C ARG A 177 6.24 27.12 -4.55
N ARG A 178 7.09 26.89 -3.55
CA ARG A 178 7.84 27.96 -2.86
C ARG A 178 8.75 28.71 -3.81
N ILE A 179 9.51 28.00 -4.67
CA ILE A 179 10.34 28.61 -5.72
C ILE A 179 9.48 29.46 -6.66
N ASN A 180 8.34 28.93 -7.09
CA ASN A 180 7.40 29.62 -7.97
C ASN A 180 6.84 30.90 -7.31
N GLY A 181 6.54 30.85 -6.00
CA GLY A 181 6.10 32.00 -5.20
C GLY A 181 7.16 33.10 -5.10
N ILE A 182 8.43 32.74 -4.87
CA ILE A 182 9.55 33.70 -4.83
C ILE A 182 9.73 34.36 -6.20
N ILE A 183 9.70 33.57 -7.28
CA ILE A 183 9.77 34.09 -8.64
C ILE A 183 8.60 35.04 -8.90
N LYS A 184 7.38 34.70 -8.50
CA LYS A 184 6.21 35.55 -8.68
C LYS A 184 6.39 36.90 -7.97
N GLN A 185 6.84 36.87 -6.72
CA GLN A 185 7.12 38.07 -5.94
C GLN A 185 8.16 38.97 -6.62
N TYR A 186 9.20 38.38 -7.20
CA TYR A 186 10.19 39.13 -7.99
C TYR A 186 9.61 39.74 -9.26
N LEU A 187 8.74 39.03 -9.98
CA LEU A 187 8.14 39.54 -11.22
C LEU A 187 7.02 40.55 -10.96
N ASP A 188 6.45 40.56 -9.75
CA ASP A 188 5.43 41.51 -9.31
C ASP A 188 6.01 42.75 -8.59
N ILE A 189 7.24 42.68 -8.09
CA ILE A 189 7.98 43.81 -7.48
C ILE A 189 9.16 44.18 -8.38
N ASP A 190 9.08 45.30 -9.11
CA ASP A 190 10.27 45.92 -9.69
C ASP A 190 11.21 46.35 -8.54
N VAL A 191 12.26 45.56 -8.23
CA VAL A 191 13.59 45.92 -7.66
C VAL A 191 14.20 44.80 -6.78
N THR A 192 15.53 44.65 -6.94
CA THR A 192 16.59 43.87 -6.24
C THR A 192 16.24 42.88 -5.12
N LEU A 193 16.70 41.62 -5.30
CA LEU A 193 16.65 40.50 -4.35
C LEU A 193 17.23 40.82 -2.97
N SER A 194 16.50 40.46 -1.90
CA SER A 194 17.04 40.42 -0.55
C SER A 194 17.87 39.15 -0.34
N ARG A 195 18.89 39.23 0.52
CA ARG A 195 19.76 38.07 0.85
C ARG A 195 18.97 36.90 1.44
N ASN A 196 17.90 37.19 2.18
CA ASN A 196 17.03 36.16 2.75
C ASN A 196 16.26 35.38 1.68
N ASP A 197 15.81 36.04 0.61
CA ASP A 197 15.09 35.38 -0.49
C ASP A 197 16.04 34.47 -1.29
N THR A 198 17.29 34.89 -1.49
CA THR A 198 18.31 34.04 -2.12
C THR A 198 18.67 32.81 -1.30
N GLN A 199 18.68 32.95 0.03
CA GLN A 199 18.92 31.83 0.95
C GLN A 199 17.73 30.85 0.92
N SER A 200 16.50 31.36 0.97
CA SER A 200 15.26 30.58 0.87
C SER A 200 15.18 29.80 -0.44
N LEU A 201 15.55 30.43 -1.56
CA LEU A 201 15.61 29.78 -2.87
C LEU A 201 16.65 28.65 -2.89
N ALA A 202 17.85 28.91 -2.35
CA ALA A 202 18.92 27.92 -2.29
C ALA A 202 18.52 26.69 -1.43
N ASP A 203 17.82 26.92 -0.31
CA ASP A 203 17.35 25.86 0.57
C ASP A 203 16.19 25.06 -0.04
N ALA A 204 15.28 25.71 -0.78
CA ALA A 204 14.24 25.02 -1.56
C ALA A 204 14.86 24.15 -2.69
N LEU A 205 15.86 24.66 -3.40
CA LEU A 205 16.59 23.92 -4.44
C LEU A 205 17.36 22.71 -3.88
N ARG A 206 17.95 22.84 -2.69
CA ARG A 206 18.62 21.71 -2.01
C ARG A 206 17.65 20.61 -1.61
N THR A 207 16.42 20.98 -1.22
CA THR A 207 15.36 20.03 -0.89
C THR A 207 14.95 19.19 -2.11
N VAL A 208 14.83 19.80 -3.30
CA VAL A 208 14.46 19.08 -4.54
C VAL A 208 15.58 18.16 -5.06
N ARG A 209 16.84 18.46 -4.73
CA ARG A 209 18.02 17.73 -5.23
C ARG A 209 18.42 16.52 -4.38
N ARG A 210 17.81 16.34 -3.21
CA ARG A 210 18.00 15.19 -2.31
C ARG A 210 16.86 14.20 -2.51
#